data_AF-A0A953PUZ1-F1
#
_entry.id   AF-A0A953PUZ1-F1
#
_cell.length_a   1.000
_cell.length_b   1.000
_cell.length_c   1.000
_cell.angle_alpha   90.00
_cell.angle_beta   90.00
_cell.angle_gamma   90.00
#
_symmetry.space_group_name_H-M   'P 1'
#
loop_
_entity.id
_entity.type
_entity.pdbx_description
1 polymer ?
#
loop_
_entity_poly.entity_id
_entity_poly.type
_entity_poly.pdbx_seq_one_letter_code
_entity_poly.pdbx_strand_id
1 'polypeptide(L)'
;MRRALGASQWRVARQLLTESLLLAIAGTSVGVAIATWASRLIVSQLSMSFVSHVALDLSINSRVLAFTSAVSIVTAVLFGTVPALRAMQASPIDAMKEHGTHRAETGGSSLAGTLVVAQVALSLVLVVAAGLFLRTFAQLVRLPLGFDQDRVLIVDVGVARAPIAPGARTAFFGRLADALAALPGVASAGGSLVTPMSGGYGLRQAIVDGAPAMTDSDRIVAVNYVTPGWFAAYGIPIRSGRDIDVRDAAAAAPVMLVNETFARRFLRDRPIVGARAVTPTPGSRATPQSRTIVGVVADARYRSVREPAPPTMYFPLAQWDLLIPFAGGSLSVRAAQGAPELLARETAAALTKIDPNLEFQTHLLVNQIDSSLTQERLVAMLS
;
A
#
# COMPACT_ATOMS: atom_id res chain seq x y z
N MET A 1 -52.21 18.03 32.05
CA MET A 1 -52.85 19.12 32.84
C MET A 1 -52.23 20.52 32.59
N ARG A 2 -51.93 20.89 31.33
CA ARG A 2 -51.46 22.25 30.94
C ARG A 2 -52.18 22.82 29.70
N ARG A 3 -53.37 22.31 29.38
CA ARG A 3 -54.26 22.84 28.33
C ARG A 3 -55.45 23.66 28.88
N ALA A 4 -55.62 23.75 30.20
CA ALA A 4 -56.70 24.51 30.84
C ALA A 4 -56.40 26.01 31.03
N LEU A 5 -55.24 26.53 30.59
CA LEU A 5 -54.80 27.92 30.85
C LEU A 5 -54.37 28.72 29.60
N GLY A 6 -54.84 28.36 28.39
CA GLY A 6 -54.71 29.26 27.22
C GLY A 6 -53.28 29.55 26.74
N ALA A 7 -52.35 28.59 26.81
CA ALA A 7 -51.00 28.78 26.27
C ALA A 7 -50.99 28.61 24.74
N SER A 8 -50.55 29.66 24.02
CA SER A 8 -50.47 29.69 22.57
C SER A 8 -49.64 28.52 22.01
N GLN A 9 -50.10 27.91 20.91
CA GLN A 9 -49.44 26.79 20.24
C GLN A 9 -47.97 27.08 19.86
N TRP A 10 -47.63 28.37 19.79
CA TRP A 10 -46.28 28.89 19.61
C TRP A 10 -45.31 28.55 20.75
N ARG A 11 -45.79 28.42 22.00
CA ARG A 11 -44.92 28.11 23.15
C ARG A 11 -44.43 26.66 23.15
N VAL A 12 -45.27 25.72 22.69
CA VAL A 12 -44.92 24.29 22.55
C VAL A 12 -43.99 24.08 21.35
N ALA A 13 -44.27 24.74 20.21
CA ALA A 13 -43.38 24.71 19.05
C ALA A 13 -41.99 25.29 19.38
N ARG A 14 -41.93 26.42 20.11
CA ARG A 14 -40.66 27.02 20.55
C ARG A 14 -39.88 26.13 21.53
N GLN A 15 -40.57 25.36 22.37
CA GLN A 15 -39.94 24.43 23.29
C GLN A 15 -39.32 23.22 22.56
N LEU A 16 -40.05 22.62 21.62
CA LEU A 16 -39.53 21.51 20.80
C LEU A 16 -38.38 21.96 19.90
N LEU A 17 -38.44 23.18 19.36
CA LEU A 17 -37.33 23.78 18.60
C LEU A 17 -36.10 24.04 19.47
N THR A 18 -36.27 24.50 20.71
CA THR A 18 -35.14 24.73 21.63
C THR A 18 -34.52 23.43 22.12
N GLU A 19 -35.31 22.40 22.40
CA GLU A 19 -34.79 21.05 22.71
C GLU A 19 -34.06 20.43 21.52
N SER A 20 -34.62 20.53 20.31
CA SER A 20 -33.97 20.02 19.09
C SER A 20 -32.67 20.77 18.79
N LEU A 21 -32.64 22.09 19.00
CA LEU A 21 -31.46 22.91 18.83
C LEU A 21 -30.38 22.58 19.88
N LEU A 22 -30.76 22.36 21.13
CA LEU A 22 -29.84 21.95 22.20
C LEU A 22 -29.24 20.57 21.92
N LEU A 23 -30.06 19.61 21.46
CA LEU A 23 -29.58 18.29 21.05
C LEU A 23 -28.65 18.36 19.83
N ALA A 24 -28.96 19.22 18.85
CA ALA A 24 -28.10 19.43 17.69
C ALA A 24 -26.76 20.05 18.08
N ILE A 25 -26.75 21.05 18.96
CA ILE A 25 -25.52 21.69 19.46
C ILE A 25 -24.70 20.70 20.28
N ALA A 26 -25.33 19.93 21.17
CA ALA A 26 -24.66 18.91 21.98
C ALA A 26 -24.05 17.82 21.08
N GLY A 27 -24.81 17.30 20.11
CA GLY A 27 -24.33 16.29 19.16
C GLY A 27 -23.18 16.82 18.29
N THR A 28 -23.26 18.06 17.83
CA THR A 28 -22.18 18.69 17.05
C THR A 28 -20.93 18.88 17.90
N SER A 29 -21.09 19.31 19.16
CA SER A 29 -19.97 19.51 20.09
C SER A 29 -19.24 18.20 20.40
N VAL A 30 -20.00 17.13 20.66
CA VAL A 30 -19.45 15.78 20.89
C VAL A 30 -18.79 15.24 19.62
N GLY A 31 -19.41 15.43 18.45
CA GLY A 31 -18.84 15.02 17.16
C GLY A 31 -17.50 15.69 16.86
N VAL A 32 -17.40 17.00 17.11
CA VAL A 32 -16.14 17.76 16.97
C VAL A 32 -15.09 17.30 17.98
N ALA A 33 -15.49 17.01 19.22
CA ALA A 33 -14.58 16.47 20.23
C ALA A 33 -14.03 15.09 19.84
N ILE A 34 -14.88 14.19 19.32
CA ILE A 34 -14.46 12.87 18.84
C ILE A 34 -13.55 13.01 17.61
N ALA A 35 -13.88 13.87 16.65
CA ALA A 35 -13.07 14.09 15.46
C ALA A 35 -11.68 14.64 15.81
N THR A 36 -11.61 15.62 16.72
CA THR A 36 -10.33 16.17 17.18
C THR A 36 -9.51 15.15 17.97
N TRP A 37 -10.15 14.34 18.81
CA TRP A 37 -9.49 13.27 19.53
C TRP A 37 -8.96 12.16 18.60
N ALA A 38 -9.78 11.69 17.66
CA ALA A 38 -9.39 10.66 16.68
C ALA A 38 -8.25 11.14 15.78
N SER A 39 -8.30 12.40 15.30
CA SER A 39 -7.19 12.99 14.52
C SER A 39 -5.90 13.04 15.33
N ARG A 40 -5.95 13.44 16.61
CA ARG A 40 -4.76 13.44 17.48
C ARG A 40 -4.23 12.03 17.72
N LEU A 41 -5.11 11.04 17.85
CA LEU A 41 -4.73 9.65 18.09
C LEU A 41 -4.04 9.03 16.87
N ILE A 42 -4.58 9.28 15.67
CA ILE A 42 -3.97 8.89 14.38
C ILE A 42 -2.59 9.55 14.22
N VAL A 43 -2.46 10.85 14.52
CA VAL A 43 -1.18 11.57 14.46
C VAL A 43 -0.18 11.04 15.50
N SER A 44 -0.62 10.70 16.72
CA SER A 44 0.26 10.16 17.77
C SER A 44 0.81 8.78 17.42
N GLN A 45 0.02 7.95 16.74
CA GLN A 45 0.45 6.64 16.24
C GLN A 45 1.42 6.78 15.06
N LEU A 46 1.21 7.76 14.19
CA LEU A 46 2.08 8.03 13.03
C LEU A 46 3.41 8.71 13.42
N SER A 47 3.43 9.53 14.47
CA SER A 47 4.64 10.26 14.92
C SER A 47 5.63 9.41 15.72
N MET A 48 5.27 8.17 16.09
CA MET A 48 6.16 7.24 16.80
C MET A 48 7.11 6.46 15.86
N SER A 49 6.90 6.53 14.54
CA SER A 49 7.75 5.89 13.53
C SER A 49 8.42 6.95 12.66
N PHE A 50 9.72 7.15 12.89
CA PHE A 50 10.48 8.37 12.55
C PHE A 50 10.86 8.58 11.06
N VAL A 51 11.16 9.88 10.80
CA VAL A 51 11.91 10.56 9.70
C VAL A 51 11.25 10.74 8.32
N SER A 52 10.45 11.80 8.20
CA SER A 52 10.76 12.97 7.35
C SER A 52 9.68 14.02 7.55
N HIS A 53 10.07 15.28 7.70
CA HIS A 53 9.17 16.42 7.90
C HIS A 53 8.32 16.64 6.64
N VAL A 54 7.24 15.88 6.50
CA VAL A 54 6.10 16.30 5.69
C VAL A 54 5.37 17.32 6.54
N ALA A 55 5.49 18.59 6.16
CA ALA A 55 4.67 19.65 6.70
C ALA A 55 3.21 19.34 6.34
N LEU A 56 2.52 18.60 7.21
CA LEU A 56 1.07 18.44 7.15
C LEU A 56 0.46 19.81 7.41
N ASP A 57 -0.01 20.46 6.35
CA ASP A 57 -0.94 21.56 6.48
C ASP A 57 -2.28 20.98 6.98
N LEU A 58 -2.43 20.99 8.31
CA LEU A 58 -3.60 20.53 9.07
C LEU A 58 -4.67 21.63 9.15
N SER A 59 -4.80 22.48 8.13
CA SER A 59 -5.92 23.41 8.08
C SER A 59 -7.23 22.61 8.03
N ILE A 60 -8.07 22.80 9.05
CA ILE A 60 -9.42 22.25 9.14
C ILE A 60 -10.11 22.52 7.79
N ASN A 61 -10.34 21.47 7.01
CA ASN A 61 -10.89 21.61 5.68
C ASN A 61 -12.32 22.15 5.81
N SER A 62 -12.46 23.46 5.57
CA SER A 62 -13.71 24.20 5.68
C SER A 62 -14.80 23.62 4.79
N ARG A 63 -14.44 22.90 3.71
CA ARG A 63 -15.40 22.19 2.85
C ARG A 63 -15.97 20.95 3.53
N VAL A 64 -15.15 20.19 4.25
CA VAL A 64 -15.60 19.03 5.02
C VAL A 64 -16.45 19.48 6.20
N LEU A 65 -16.07 20.56 6.87
CA LEU A 65 -16.82 21.13 8.00
C LEU A 65 -18.15 21.76 7.53
N ALA A 66 -18.15 22.45 6.38
CA ALA A 66 -19.38 22.97 5.77
C ALA A 66 -20.30 21.85 5.28
N PHE A 67 -19.75 20.79 4.68
CA PHE A 67 -20.52 19.64 4.22
C PHE A 67 -21.17 18.88 5.40
N THR A 68 -20.38 18.56 6.43
CA THR A 68 -20.92 17.89 7.64
C THR A 68 -21.90 18.77 8.40
N SER A 69 -21.67 20.08 8.48
CA SER A 69 -22.63 21.03 9.05
C SER A 69 -23.93 21.09 8.23
N ALA A 70 -23.84 21.14 6.90
CA ALA A 70 -25.00 21.15 6.02
C ALA A 70 -25.83 19.86 6.16
N VAL A 71 -25.17 18.70 6.18
CA VAL A 71 -25.83 17.41 6.38
C VAL A 71 -26.46 17.32 7.77
N SER A 72 -25.80 17.80 8.81
CA SER A 72 -26.35 17.84 10.17
C SER A 72 -27.58 18.74 10.27
N ILE A 73 -27.54 19.93 9.67
CA ILE A 73 -28.68 20.86 9.61
C ILE A 73 -29.83 20.24 8.83
N VAL A 74 -29.58 19.67 7.65
CA VAL A 74 -30.62 18.99 6.86
C VAL A 74 -31.25 17.84 7.65
N THR A 75 -30.45 17.06 8.37
CA THR A 75 -30.93 15.96 9.21
C THR A 75 -31.76 16.49 10.39
N ALA A 76 -31.30 17.52 11.09
CA ALA A 76 -32.03 18.14 12.20
C ALA A 76 -33.35 18.80 11.75
N VAL A 77 -33.37 19.43 10.57
CA VAL A 77 -34.59 20.00 9.99
C VAL A 77 -35.54 18.89 9.58
N LEU A 78 -35.09 17.85 8.88
CA LEU A 78 -35.94 16.74 8.44
C LEU A 78 -36.56 15.98 9.61
N PHE A 79 -35.77 15.66 10.65
CA PHE A 79 -36.26 14.90 11.80
C PHE A 79 -36.91 15.77 12.89
N GLY A 80 -36.62 17.08 12.94
CA GLY A 80 -37.20 18.01 13.90
C GLY A 80 -38.52 18.66 13.45
N THR A 81 -38.75 18.82 12.14
CA THR A 81 -40.00 19.41 11.62
C THR A 81 -41.16 18.41 11.55
N VAL A 82 -40.88 17.13 11.32
CA VAL A 82 -41.92 16.08 11.23
C VAL A 82 -42.71 15.88 12.55
N PRO A 83 -42.09 15.85 13.75
CA PRO A 83 -42.82 15.77 15.03
C PRO A 83 -43.56 17.06 15.37
N ALA A 84 -42.99 18.23 15.03
CA ALA A 84 -43.57 19.54 15.30
C ALA A 84 -44.87 19.77 14.52
N LEU A 85 -44.93 19.33 13.26
CA LEU A 85 -46.14 19.40 12.44
C LEU A 85 -47.22 18.41 12.93
N ARG A 86 -46.82 17.24 13.47
CA ARG A 86 -47.76 16.28 14.10
C ARG A 86 -48.37 16.82 15.40
N ALA A 87 -47.61 17.56 16.21
CA ALA A 87 -48.14 18.20 17.42
C ALA A 87 -49.16 19.30 17.13
N MET A 88 -49.11 19.89 15.93
CA MET A 88 -50.08 20.91 15.47
C MET A 88 -51.35 20.31 14.83
N GLN A 89 -51.27 19.10 14.25
CA GLN A 89 -52.43 18.41 13.63
C GLN A 89 -53.24 17.55 14.60
N ALA A 90 -52.75 17.29 15.81
CA ALA A 90 -53.52 16.61 16.86
C ALA A 90 -54.57 17.57 17.48
N SER A 91 -55.70 17.71 16.79
CA SER A 91 -56.93 18.34 17.31
C SER A 91 -57.33 17.70 18.65
N PRO A 92 -57.47 18.47 19.74
CA PRO A 92 -57.92 17.95 21.03
C PRO A 92 -59.40 17.50 21.04
N ILE A 93 -60.15 17.73 19.96
CA ILE A 93 -61.59 17.46 19.89
C ILE A 93 -61.86 15.98 19.56
N ASP A 94 -60.94 15.28 18.91
CA ASP A 94 -61.14 13.87 18.52
C ASP A 94 -60.84 12.88 19.66
N ALA A 95 -60.03 13.27 20.64
CA ALA A 95 -59.72 12.44 21.82
C ALA A 95 -60.87 12.32 22.84
N MET A 96 -61.96 13.09 22.66
CA MET A 96 -63.13 13.04 23.54
C MET A 96 -64.32 12.26 22.96
N LYS A 97 -64.20 11.72 21.73
CA LYS A 97 -65.20 10.84 21.12
C LYS A 97 -64.83 9.35 21.13
N GLU A 98 -63.63 9.01 21.60
CA GLU A 98 -63.10 7.63 21.60
C GLU A 98 -63.52 6.82 22.84
N HIS A 99 -64.79 6.91 23.25
CA HIS A 99 -65.41 5.95 24.18
C HIS A 99 -66.58 5.19 23.55
N GLY A 100 -66.69 5.20 22.22
CA GLY A 100 -67.76 4.51 21.53
C GLY A 100 -67.30 3.92 20.21
N THR A 101 -67.22 2.59 20.19
CA THR A 101 -67.34 1.72 19.02
C THR A 101 -66.16 1.63 18.05
N HIS A 102 -65.69 0.39 17.92
CA HIS A 102 -64.88 -0.17 16.85
C HIS A 102 -65.08 0.49 15.49
N ARG A 103 -64.02 1.11 14.97
CA ARG A 103 -63.83 1.30 13.53
C ARG A 103 -62.34 1.26 13.19
N ALA A 104 -61.80 0.05 13.12
CA ALA A 104 -60.47 -0.20 12.58
C ALA A 104 -60.59 -0.63 11.12
N GLU A 105 -60.84 0.32 10.22
CA GLU A 105 -60.64 0.12 8.79
C GLU A 105 -59.88 1.30 8.17
N THR A 106 -58.71 0.95 7.63
CA THR A 106 -58.08 1.52 6.42
C THR A 106 -57.52 2.95 6.44
N GLY A 107 -56.24 3.08 6.09
CA GLY A 107 -55.87 4.10 5.09
C GLY A 107 -54.85 5.18 5.44
N GLY A 108 -54.07 5.08 6.52
CA GLY A 108 -52.98 6.02 6.78
C GLY A 108 -51.69 5.28 7.07
N SER A 109 -50.85 5.03 6.07
CA SER A 109 -49.46 4.61 6.33
C SER A 109 -48.83 5.68 7.21
N SER A 110 -48.67 5.39 8.50
CA SER A 110 -48.05 6.31 9.44
C SER A 110 -46.72 6.74 8.84
N LEU A 111 -46.56 8.02 8.52
CA LEU A 111 -45.28 8.60 8.07
C LEU A 111 -44.10 8.18 8.97
N ALA A 112 -44.36 7.85 10.24
CA ALA A 112 -43.38 7.28 11.16
C ALA A 112 -42.97 5.86 10.76
N GLY A 113 -43.89 5.02 10.28
CA GLY A 113 -43.55 3.72 9.68
C GLY A 113 -42.68 3.88 8.43
N THR A 114 -42.98 4.86 7.58
CA THR A 114 -42.17 5.14 6.37
C THR A 114 -40.76 5.66 6.73
N LEU A 115 -40.65 6.53 7.74
CA LEU A 115 -39.38 7.03 8.26
C LEU A 115 -38.56 5.92 8.93
N VAL A 116 -39.19 5.02 9.68
CA VAL A 116 -38.52 3.86 10.29
C VAL A 116 -38.01 2.91 9.20
N VAL A 117 -38.82 2.64 8.18
CA VAL A 117 -38.39 1.81 7.03
C VAL A 117 -37.23 2.48 6.28
N ALA A 118 -37.27 3.79 6.06
CA ALA A 118 -36.17 4.52 5.42
C ALA A 118 -34.88 4.51 6.26
N GLN A 119 -34.99 4.67 7.58
CA GLN A 119 -33.86 4.59 8.51
C GLN A 119 -33.23 3.19 8.53
N VAL A 120 -34.05 2.14 8.57
CA VAL A 120 -33.58 0.75 8.53
C VAL A 120 -32.94 0.45 7.18
N ALA A 121 -33.55 0.88 6.07
CA ALA A 121 -32.99 0.72 4.73
C ALA A 121 -31.62 1.42 4.61
N LEU A 122 -31.49 2.66 5.09
CA LEU A 122 -30.23 3.40 5.07
C LEU A 122 -29.16 2.74 5.95
N SER A 123 -29.54 2.26 7.14
CA SER A 123 -28.63 1.53 8.02
C SER A 123 -28.14 0.24 7.37
N LEU A 124 -29.02 -0.48 6.69
CA LEU A 124 -28.67 -1.70 5.96
C LEU A 124 -27.71 -1.41 4.81
N VAL A 125 -27.94 -0.33 4.04
CA VAL A 125 -27.04 0.12 2.97
C VAL A 125 -25.66 0.46 3.53
N LEU A 126 -25.57 1.18 4.66
CA LEU A 126 -24.30 1.52 5.30
C LEU A 126 -23.55 0.27 5.78
N VAL A 127 -24.26 -0.68 6.40
CA VAL A 127 -23.65 -1.95 6.84
C VAL A 127 -23.15 -2.77 5.65
N VAL A 128 -23.92 -2.83 4.57
CA VAL A 128 -23.52 -3.53 3.33
C VAL A 128 -22.30 -2.86 2.70
N ALA A 129 -22.28 -1.52 2.62
CA ALA A 129 -21.14 -0.77 2.10
C ALA A 129 -19.88 -0.98 2.96
N ALA A 130 -20.00 -0.94 4.28
CA ALA A 130 -18.89 -1.21 5.21
C ALA A 130 -18.38 -2.65 5.09
N GLY A 131 -19.28 -3.64 4.97
CA GLY A 131 -18.92 -5.04 4.78
C GLY A 131 -18.22 -5.29 3.44
N LEU A 132 -18.70 -4.67 2.35
CA LEU A 132 -18.05 -4.72 1.03
C LEU A 132 -16.67 -4.06 1.06
N PHE A 133 -16.53 -2.91 1.73
CA PHE A 133 -15.25 -2.24 1.91
C PHE A 133 -14.25 -3.13 2.65
N LEU A 134 -14.65 -3.72 3.78
CA LEU A 134 -13.81 -4.61 4.57
C LEU A 134 -13.41 -5.86 3.78
N ARG A 135 -14.35 -6.44 3.02
CA ARG A 135 -14.08 -7.59 2.13
C ARG A 135 -13.07 -7.23 1.03
N THR A 136 -13.27 -6.10 0.37
CA THR A 136 -12.38 -5.62 -0.71
C THR A 136 -10.98 -5.35 -0.16
N PHE A 137 -10.90 -4.74 1.02
CA PHE A 137 -9.64 -4.50 1.73
C PHE A 137 -8.94 -5.80 2.11
N ALA A 138 -9.66 -6.78 2.65
CA ALA A 138 -9.12 -8.10 2.99
C ALA A 138 -8.61 -8.86 1.75
N GLN A 139 -9.24 -8.67 0.59
CA GLN A 139 -8.77 -9.26 -0.68
C GLN A 139 -7.50 -8.59 -1.20
N LEU A 140 -7.35 -7.27 -1.03
CA LEU A 140 -6.13 -6.54 -1.40
C LEU A 140 -4.92 -7.03 -0.60
N VAL A 141 -5.08 -7.33 0.69
CA VAL A 141 -3.99 -7.83 1.55
C VAL A 141 -3.58 -9.27 1.22
N ARG A 142 -4.44 -10.04 0.53
CA ARG A 142 -4.19 -11.45 0.17
C ARG A 142 -3.81 -11.66 -1.30
N LEU A 143 -3.57 -10.59 -2.05
CA LEU A 143 -3.20 -10.70 -3.46
C LEU A 143 -1.80 -11.34 -3.57
N PRO A 144 -1.60 -12.37 -4.42
CA PRO A 144 -0.27 -12.96 -4.61
C PRO A 144 0.70 -11.90 -5.14
N LEU A 145 1.72 -11.58 -4.36
CA LEU A 145 2.73 -10.55 -4.69
C LEU A 145 3.75 -11.03 -5.72
N GLY A 146 3.77 -12.34 -6.01
CA GLY A 146 4.77 -12.99 -6.87
C GLY A 146 6.07 -13.35 -6.13
N PHE A 147 6.14 -13.05 -4.83
CA PHE A 147 7.22 -13.41 -3.92
C PHE A 147 6.66 -13.69 -2.52
N ASP A 148 7.45 -14.33 -1.68
CA ASP A 148 7.13 -14.66 -0.29
C ASP A 148 7.76 -13.64 0.66
N GLN A 149 6.95 -13.15 1.60
CA GLN A 149 7.27 -12.02 2.48
C GLN A 149 7.52 -12.39 3.95
N ASP A 150 7.02 -13.55 4.41
CA ASP A 150 6.88 -13.82 5.84
C ASP A 150 8.20 -14.25 6.50
N ARG A 151 9.21 -14.61 5.69
CA ARG A 151 10.46 -15.21 6.17
C ARG A 151 11.72 -14.51 5.67
N VAL A 152 11.60 -13.27 5.22
CA VAL A 152 12.71 -12.53 4.62
C VAL A 152 13.15 -11.40 5.54
N LEU A 153 14.39 -11.51 6.04
CA LEU A 153 15.12 -10.44 6.70
C LEU A 153 15.88 -9.65 5.63
N ILE A 154 15.75 -8.32 5.66
CA ILE A 154 16.50 -7.41 4.81
C ILE A 154 17.63 -6.80 5.63
N VAL A 155 18.80 -6.70 5.00
CA VAL A 155 19.97 -6.03 5.54
C VAL A 155 20.46 -5.00 4.53
N ASP A 156 20.21 -3.73 4.80
CA ASP A 156 20.74 -2.64 3.99
C ASP A 156 22.20 -2.43 4.33
N VAL A 157 23.07 -2.47 3.33
CA VAL A 157 24.52 -2.37 3.48
C VAL A 157 25.07 -1.24 2.64
N GLY A 158 25.75 -0.30 3.30
CA GLY A 158 26.51 0.76 2.64
C GLY A 158 27.97 0.34 2.45
N VAL A 159 28.44 0.31 1.19
CA VAL A 159 29.86 0.01 0.86
C VAL A 159 30.62 1.23 0.34
N ALA A 160 29.96 2.39 0.25
CA ALA A 160 30.56 3.61 -0.29
C ALA A 160 31.70 4.15 0.58
N ARG A 161 31.58 4.00 1.91
CA ARG A 161 32.54 4.48 2.92
C ARG A 161 33.51 3.41 3.39
N ALA A 162 33.28 2.14 3.02
CA ALA A 162 34.19 1.06 3.33
C ALA A 162 35.55 1.31 2.64
N PRO A 163 36.68 0.92 3.25
CA PRO A 163 38.03 1.08 2.70
C PRO A 163 38.30 0.09 1.55
N ILE A 164 37.39 0.04 0.58
CA ILE A 164 37.34 -0.91 -0.54
C ILE A 164 37.38 -0.12 -1.84
N ALA A 165 38.32 -0.48 -2.70
CA ALA A 165 38.46 0.12 -4.02
C ALA A 165 37.14 0.00 -4.81
N PRO A 166 36.70 1.06 -5.53
CA PRO A 166 35.43 1.08 -6.27
C PRO A 166 35.15 -0.17 -7.12
N GLY A 167 36.16 -0.68 -7.85
CA GLY A 167 36.02 -1.87 -8.70
C GLY A 167 35.86 -3.20 -7.94
N ALA A 168 36.18 -3.24 -6.65
CA ALA A 168 36.08 -4.45 -5.83
C ALA A 168 34.77 -4.53 -5.01
N ARG A 169 33.95 -3.48 -5.02
CA ARG A 169 32.77 -3.37 -4.15
C ARG A 169 31.67 -4.37 -4.48
N THR A 170 31.43 -4.66 -5.76
CA THR A 170 30.44 -5.65 -6.20
C THR A 170 30.84 -7.07 -5.77
N ALA A 171 32.12 -7.41 -5.92
CA ALA A 171 32.67 -8.68 -5.47
C ALA A 171 32.63 -8.82 -3.94
N PHE A 172 32.94 -7.73 -3.20
CA PHE A 172 32.80 -7.71 -1.74
C PHE A 172 31.35 -7.94 -1.31
N PHE A 173 30.40 -7.25 -1.93
CA PHE A 173 28.97 -7.42 -1.62
C PHE A 173 28.48 -8.84 -1.93
N GLY A 174 28.94 -9.45 -3.02
CA GLY A 174 28.69 -10.86 -3.31
C GLY A 174 29.20 -11.80 -2.19
N ARG A 175 30.40 -11.56 -1.67
CA ARG A 175 30.94 -12.35 -0.53
C ARG A 175 30.11 -12.19 0.75
N LEU A 176 29.51 -11.02 0.98
CA LEU A 176 28.59 -10.85 2.11
C LEU A 176 27.35 -11.73 1.93
N ALA A 177 26.76 -11.75 0.73
CA ALA A 177 25.62 -12.61 0.41
C ALA A 177 25.96 -14.10 0.60
N ASP A 178 27.12 -14.54 0.10
CA ASP A 178 27.58 -15.93 0.23
C ASP A 178 27.78 -16.32 1.70
N ALA A 179 28.36 -15.43 2.52
CA ALA A 179 28.55 -15.68 3.94
C ALA A 179 27.23 -15.81 4.70
N LEU A 180 26.22 -15.00 4.35
CA LEU A 180 24.88 -15.11 4.93
C LEU A 180 24.17 -16.38 4.47
N ALA A 181 24.33 -16.78 3.21
CA ALA A 181 23.78 -18.02 2.68
C ALA A 181 24.34 -19.27 3.39
N ALA A 182 25.57 -19.18 3.93
CA ALA A 182 26.22 -20.26 4.66
C ALA A 182 25.82 -20.35 6.15
N LEU A 183 25.00 -19.43 6.66
CA LEU A 183 24.60 -19.45 8.07
C LEU A 183 23.61 -20.60 8.37
N PRO A 184 23.74 -21.26 9.53
CA PRO A 184 22.73 -22.21 10.01
C PRO A 184 21.35 -21.54 10.10
N GLY A 185 20.31 -22.22 9.64
CA GLY A 185 18.94 -21.69 9.66
C GLY A 185 18.59 -20.76 8.50
N VAL A 186 19.53 -20.44 7.60
CA VAL A 186 19.26 -19.72 6.35
C VAL A 186 18.94 -20.72 5.24
N ALA A 187 17.82 -20.52 4.54
CA ALA A 187 17.43 -21.34 3.38
C ALA A 187 18.15 -20.88 2.12
N SER A 188 18.26 -19.57 1.96
CA SER A 188 18.84 -18.90 0.81
C SER A 188 19.12 -17.44 1.17
N ALA A 189 20.23 -16.90 0.69
CA ALA A 189 20.49 -15.47 0.74
C ALA A 189 20.95 -14.98 -0.63
N GLY A 190 20.70 -13.71 -0.89
CA GLY A 190 21.18 -13.01 -2.08
C GLY A 190 21.08 -11.51 -1.84
N GLY A 191 21.52 -10.70 -2.78
CA GLY A 191 21.52 -9.27 -2.65
C GLY A 191 21.05 -8.57 -3.92
N SER A 192 20.57 -7.35 -3.76
CA SER A 192 20.10 -6.52 -4.86
C SER A 192 20.32 -5.03 -4.63
N LEU A 193 20.29 -4.25 -5.70
CA LEU A 193 20.24 -2.80 -5.60
C LEU A 193 18.87 -2.33 -5.06
N VAL A 194 17.79 -3.01 -5.46
CA VAL A 194 16.41 -2.64 -5.12
C VAL A 194 15.65 -3.90 -4.67
N THR A 195 15.03 -3.85 -3.49
CA THR A 195 14.19 -4.93 -2.98
C THR A 195 12.74 -4.77 -3.48
N PRO A 196 11.94 -5.85 -3.55
CA PRO A 196 10.52 -5.72 -3.84
C PRO A 196 9.84 -4.81 -2.82
N MET A 197 8.91 -3.97 -3.26
CA MET A 197 8.14 -3.04 -2.40
C MET A 197 8.99 -1.94 -1.73
N SER A 198 10.18 -1.62 -2.24
CA SER A 198 11.02 -0.52 -1.73
C SER A 198 10.63 0.87 -2.26
N GLY A 199 9.53 0.97 -3.04
CA GLY A 199 8.96 2.24 -3.51
C GLY A 199 9.51 2.77 -4.85
N GLY A 200 10.50 2.11 -5.46
CA GLY A 200 11.05 2.53 -6.76
C GLY A 200 11.91 1.47 -7.43
N TYR A 201 12.24 1.68 -8.70
CA TYR A 201 13.17 0.85 -9.48
C TYR A 201 13.89 1.73 -10.52
N GLY A 202 15.06 1.29 -10.97
CA GLY A 202 15.74 1.93 -12.09
C GLY A 202 14.96 1.71 -13.38
N LEU A 203 15.01 2.68 -14.30
CA LEU A 203 14.44 2.55 -15.63
C LEU A 203 15.54 2.55 -16.68
N ARG A 204 15.43 1.65 -17.67
CA ARG A 204 16.29 1.63 -18.87
C ARG A 204 15.46 1.31 -20.10
N GLN A 205 16.01 1.62 -21.27
CA GLN A 205 15.48 1.12 -22.53
C GLN A 205 16.04 -0.27 -22.81
N ALA A 206 15.21 -1.12 -23.41
CA ALA A 206 15.61 -2.42 -23.96
C ALA A 206 15.31 -2.48 -25.46
N ILE A 207 16.29 -2.93 -26.24
CA ILE A 207 16.16 -3.22 -27.67
C ILE A 207 16.43 -4.72 -27.83
N VAL A 208 15.38 -5.52 -28.04
CA VAL A 208 15.46 -6.98 -28.11
C VAL A 208 15.47 -7.44 -29.55
N ASP A 209 16.40 -8.33 -29.90
CA ASP A 209 16.49 -8.91 -31.24
C ASP A 209 15.20 -9.65 -31.59
N GLY A 210 14.64 -9.32 -32.76
CA GLY A 210 13.40 -9.89 -33.25
C GLY A 210 12.13 -9.25 -32.68
N ALA A 211 12.19 -8.33 -31.71
CA ALA A 211 11.01 -7.61 -31.24
C ALA A 211 10.35 -6.78 -32.37
N PRO A 212 9.01 -6.59 -32.33
CA PRO A 212 8.33 -5.73 -33.30
C PRO A 212 8.80 -4.27 -33.18
N ALA A 213 8.45 -3.44 -34.16
CA ALA A 213 8.63 -2.00 -34.03
C ALA A 213 7.86 -1.49 -32.79
N MET A 214 8.56 -0.78 -31.93
CA MET A 214 8.06 -0.29 -30.63
C MET A 214 8.45 1.17 -30.49
N THR A 215 7.59 1.95 -29.83
CA THR A 215 7.90 3.34 -29.46
C THR A 215 8.99 3.39 -28.38
N ASP A 216 9.60 4.56 -28.18
CA ASP A 216 10.62 4.71 -27.13
C ASP A 216 10.06 4.50 -25.73
N SER A 217 8.83 4.95 -25.47
CA SER A 217 8.14 4.68 -24.20
C SER A 217 7.86 3.19 -24.01
N ASP A 218 7.59 2.46 -25.09
CA ASP A 218 7.36 1.03 -25.01
C ASP A 218 8.61 0.22 -24.68
N ARG A 219 9.78 0.78 -24.96
CA ARG A 219 11.07 0.15 -24.68
C ARG A 219 11.54 0.39 -23.25
N ILE A 220 10.89 1.28 -22.50
CA ILE A 220 11.22 1.55 -21.11
C ILE A 220 10.77 0.38 -20.24
N VAL A 221 11.72 -0.15 -19.48
CA VAL A 221 11.58 -1.30 -18.60
C VAL A 221 12.28 -1.05 -17.27
N ALA A 222 11.78 -1.70 -16.22
CA ALA A 222 12.42 -1.70 -14.92
C ALA A 222 13.73 -2.48 -14.95
N VAL A 223 14.68 -2.09 -14.11
CA VAL A 223 15.97 -2.78 -13.97
C VAL A 223 16.34 -3.00 -12.51
N ASN A 224 16.98 -4.13 -12.26
CA ASN A 224 17.61 -4.43 -10.98
C ASN A 224 18.95 -5.14 -11.20
N TYR A 225 19.89 -4.94 -10.28
CA TYR A 225 21.12 -5.71 -10.21
C TYR A 225 21.01 -6.66 -9.03
N VAL A 226 21.26 -7.95 -9.26
CA VAL A 226 21.05 -8.98 -8.25
C VAL A 226 22.22 -9.96 -8.22
N THR A 227 22.48 -10.56 -7.05
CA THR A 227 23.46 -11.65 -6.90
C THR A 227 22.79 -13.01 -7.14
N PRO A 228 23.57 -14.08 -7.29
CA PRO A 228 23.06 -15.44 -7.14
C PRO A 228 22.26 -15.60 -5.84
N GLY A 229 21.24 -16.47 -5.87
CA GLY A 229 20.40 -16.78 -4.70
C GLY A 229 19.32 -15.75 -4.36
N TRP A 230 19.31 -14.57 -5.01
CA TRP A 230 18.34 -13.52 -4.73
C TRP A 230 16.89 -13.92 -5.06
N PHE A 231 16.63 -14.55 -6.22
CA PHE A 231 15.29 -15.02 -6.56
C PHE A 231 14.81 -16.11 -5.59
N ALA A 232 15.69 -17.02 -5.19
CA ALA A 232 15.41 -18.04 -4.19
C ALA A 232 15.07 -17.41 -2.82
N ALA A 233 15.80 -16.36 -2.40
CA ALA A 233 15.52 -15.62 -1.17
C ALA A 233 14.10 -15.03 -1.15
N TYR A 234 13.55 -14.66 -2.30
CA TYR A 234 12.16 -14.20 -2.44
C TYR A 234 11.17 -15.29 -2.90
N GLY A 235 11.64 -16.51 -3.18
CA GLY A 235 10.79 -17.59 -3.65
C GLY A 235 10.21 -17.32 -5.04
N ILE A 236 10.89 -16.49 -5.84
CA ILE A 236 10.49 -16.16 -7.22
C ILE A 236 10.95 -17.31 -8.12
N PRO A 237 10.04 -18.08 -8.73
CA PRO A 237 10.43 -19.23 -9.54
C PRO A 237 11.02 -18.84 -10.89
N ILE A 238 12.05 -19.57 -11.32
CA ILE A 238 12.56 -19.54 -12.69
C ILE A 238 11.58 -20.33 -13.57
N ARG A 239 11.05 -19.69 -14.61
CA ARG A 239 10.07 -20.25 -15.55
C ARG A 239 10.72 -20.97 -16.71
N SER A 240 11.84 -20.44 -17.20
CA SER A 240 12.63 -21.05 -18.26
C SER A 240 14.08 -20.59 -18.19
N GLY A 241 15.00 -21.38 -18.74
CA GLY A 241 16.43 -21.11 -18.68
C GLY A 241 17.02 -21.39 -17.29
N ARG A 242 17.88 -20.50 -16.81
CA ARG A 242 18.60 -20.66 -15.53
C ARG A 242 18.64 -19.37 -14.72
N ASP A 243 18.96 -19.51 -13.43
CA ASP A 243 19.31 -18.39 -12.54
C ASP A 243 20.72 -17.84 -12.85
N ILE A 244 21.04 -16.69 -12.25
CA ILE A 244 22.37 -16.10 -12.13
C ILE A 244 23.20 -16.99 -11.21
N ASP A 245 24.41 -17.32 -11.65
CA ASP A 245 25.34 -18.12 -10.86
C ASP A 245 26.78 -17.60 -10.98
N VAL A 246 27.71 -18.34 -10.38
CA VAL A 246 29.14 -18.00 -10.32
C VAL A 246 29.79 -17.84 -11.70
N ARG A 247 29.20 -18.38 -12.77
CA ARG A 247 29.70 -18.25 -14.15
C ARG A 247 29.46 -16.86 -14.73
N ASP A 248 28.49 -16.11 -14.19
CA ASP A 248 28.12 -14.77 -14.66
C ASP A 248 29.00 -13.68 -14.03
N ALA A 249 30.30 -13.95 -13.96
CA ALA A 249 31.30 -13.04 -13.39
C ALA A 249 31.54 -11.80 -14.27
N ALA A 250 32.27 -10.82 -13.74
CA ALA A 250 32.55 -9.55 -14.42
C ALA A 250 33.21 -9.70 -15.80
N ALA A 251 34.09 -10.70 -15.95
CA ALA A 251 34.82 -10.97 -17.20
C ALA A 251 34.09 -11.95 -18.13
N ALA A 252 32.95 -12.50 -17.71
CA ALA A 252 32.19 -13.45 -18.52
C ALA A 252 31.40 -12.75 -19.63
N ALA A 253 30.83 -13.54 -20.55
CA ALA A 253 29.89 -13.01 -21.51
C ALA A 253 28.73 -12.32 -20.78
N PRO A 254 28.34 -11.10 -21.20
CA PRO A 254 27.33 -10.35 -20.50
C PRO A 254 25.94 -10.96 -20.70
N VAL A 255 25.23 -11.18 -19.60
CA VAL A 255 23.93 -11.86 -19.56
C VAL A 255 22.91 -11.04 -18.78
N MET A 256 21.64 -11.45 -18.87
CA MET A 256 20.56 -10.96 -18.03
C MET A 256 19.43 -11.98 -17.92
N LEU A 257 18.56 -11.80 -16.93
CA LEU A 257 17.26 -12.44 -16.86
C LEU A 257 16.16 -11.40 -17.02
N VAL A 258 14.96 -11.88 -17.34
CA VAL A 258 13.78 -11.03 -17.53
C VAL A 258 12.57 -11.66 -16.87
N ASN A 259 11.55 -10.89 -16.52
CA ASN A 259 10.30 -11.49 -16.05
C ASN A 259 9.36 -11.91 -17.19
N GLU A 260 8.31 -12.66 -16.85
CA GLU A 260 7.28 -13.10 -17.81
C GLU A 260 6.63 -11.92 -18.54
N THR A 261 6.38 -10.80 -17.86
CA THR A 261 5.81 -9.59 -18.48
C THR A 261 6.73 -9.00 -19.54
N PHE A 262 8.04 -8.95 -19.30
CA PHE A 262 9.01 -8.55 -20.31
C PHE A 262 8.98 -9.51 -21.50
N ALA A 263 9.00 -10.82 -21.25
CA ALA A 263 8.98 -11.84 -22.31
C ALA A 263 7.77 -11.68 -23.24
N ARG A 264 6.57 -11.55 -22.65
CA ARG A 264 5.33 -11.33 -23.39
C ARG A 264 5.34 -10.00 -24.15
N ARG A 265 5.90 -8.93 -23.59
CA ARG A 265 5.93 -7.61 -24.22
C ARG A 265 6.79 -7.58 -25.47
N PHE A 266 8.01 -8.12 -25.40
CA PHE A 266 8.99 -7.99 -26.47
C PHE A 266 8.87 -9.09 -27.53
N LEU A 267 8.61 -10.33 -27.12
CA LEU A 267 8.59 -11.47 -28.05
C LEU A 267 7.26 -12.24 -28.08
N ARG A 268 6.25 -11.82 -27.29
CA ARG A 268 4.92 -12.46 -27.19
C ARG A 268 5.05 -13.94 -26.85
N ASP A 269 4.79 -14.81 -27.83
CA ASP A 269 4.80 -16.26 -27.67
C ASP A 269 6.10 -16.91 -28.19
N ARG A 270 7.05 -16.11 -28.70
CA ARG A 270 8.36 -16.63 -29.16
C ARG A 270 9.31 -16.84 -27.99
N PRO A 271 10.21 -17.85 -28.08
CA PRO A 271 11.20 -18.11 -27.04
C PRO A 271 12.13 -16.91 -26.86
N ILE A 272 12.25 -16.43 -25.63
CA ILE A 272 13.10 -15.29 -25.28
C ILE A 272 14.46 -15.69 -24.71
N VAL A 273 14.58 -16.88 -24.14
CA VAL A 273 15.86 -17.41 -23.68
C VAL A 273 16.75 -17.66 -24.90
N GLY A 274 17.98 -17.14 -24.83
CA GLY A 274 18.94 -17.14 -25.93
C GLY A 274 18.85 -15.92 -26.85
N ALA A 275 17.77 -15.12 -26.76
CA ALA A 275 17.70 -13.85 -27.50
C ALA A 275 18.73 -12.86 -26.95
N ARG A 276 19.22 -11.98 -27.81
CA ARG A 276 20.09 -10.88 -27.41
C ARG A 276 19.26 -9.61 -27.25
N ALA A 277 19.60 -8.80 -26.26
CA ALA A 277 19.10 -7.44 -26.19
C ALA A 277 20.22 -6.47 -25.91
N VAL A 278 20.08 -5.28 -26.48
CA VAL A 278 20.96 -4.15 -26.26
C VAL A 278 20.26 -3.22 -25.26
N THR A 279 20.98 -2.85 -24.21
CA THR A 279 20.48 -1.94 -23.18
C THR A 279 21.31 -0.67 -23.22
N PRO A 280 20.86 0.39 -23.90
CA PRO A 280 21.52 1.68 -23.88
C PRO A 280 21.69 2.15 -22.44
N THR A 281 22.93 2.43 -22.05
CA THR A 281 23.22 2.98 -20.73
C THR A 281 23.09 4.50 -20.82
N PRO A 282 22.14 5.13 -20.10
CA PRO A 282 21.95 6.59 -20.16
C PRO A 282 23.25 7.32 -19.81
N GLY A 283 23.66 8.27 -20.67
CA GLY A 283 24.87 9.07 -20.47
C GLY A 283 26.20 8.37 -20.80
N SER A 284 26.18 7.10 -21.22
CA SER A 284 27.38 6.42 -21.70
C SER A 284 27.60 6.69 -23.20
N ARG A 285 28.82 7.09 -23.57
CA ARG A 285 29.29 7.13 -24.97
C ARG A 285 29.83 5.77 -25.46
N ALA A 286 29.90 4.77 -24.58
CA ALA A 286 30.33 3.43 -24.95
C ALA A 286 29.26 2.75 -25.82
N THR A 287 29.71 1.89 -26.73
CA THR A 287 28.81 1.04 -27.51
C THR A 287 27.93 0.23 -26.56
N PRO A 288 26.60 0.32 -26.67
CA PRO A 288 25.73 -0.36 -25.72
C PRO A 288 25.94 -1.86 -25.80
N GLN A 289 26.13 -2.48 -24.63
CA GLN A 289 26.52 -3.88 -24.52
C GLN A 289 25.34 -4.78 -24.90
N SER A 290 25.57 -5.67 -25.87
CA SER A 290 24.62 -6.74 -26.19
C SER A 290 24.70 -7.81 -25.11
N ARG A 291 23.56 -8.17 -24.53
CA ARG A 291 23.44 -9.15 -23.44
C ARG A 291 22.56 -10.31 -23.89
N THR A 292 22.94 -11.52 -23.50
CA THR A 292 22.11 -12.72 -23.77
C THR A 292 21.11 -12.93 -22.64
N ILE A 293 19.84 -13.15 -22.98
CA ILE A 293 18.80 -13.49 -22.00
C ILE A 293 18.95 -14.96 -21.65
N VAL A 294 19.33 -15.28 -20.42
CA VAL A 294 19.63 -16.67 -19.98
C VAL A 294 18.51 -17.32 -19.18
N GLY A 295 17.51 -16.54 -18.76
CA GLY A 295 16.39 -17.05 -18.00
C GLY A 295 15.20 -16.10 -17.95
N VAL A 296 14.03 -16.69 -17.67
CA VAL A 296 12.78 -15.98 -17.40
C VAL A 296 12.33 -16.30 -16.00
N VAL A 297 12.03 -15.28 -15.19
CA VAL A 297 11.50 -15.40 -13.82
C VAL A 297 10.01 -15.08 -13.79
N ALA A 298 9.29 -15.57 -12.79
CA ALA A 298 7.90 -15.15 -12.56
C ALA A 298 7.80 -13.64 -12.27
N ASP A 299 6.64 -13.08 -12.58
CA ASP A 299 6.32 -11.70 -12.27
C ASP A 299 6.29 -11.43 -10.75
N ALA A 300 7.00 -10.40 -10.29
CA ALA A 300 7.00 -9.91 -8.92
C ALA A 300 6.60 -8.43 -8.86
N ARG A 301 5.76 -8.06 -7.89
CA ARG A 301 5.34 -6.65 -7.72
C ARG A 301 6.42 -5.85 -7.01
N TYR A 302 6.73 -4.66 -7.55
CA TYR A 302 7.82 -3.82 -7.05
C TYR A 302 7.38 -2.53 -6.37
N ARG A 303 6.38 -1.85 -6.93
CA ARG A 303 6.00 -0.49 -6.52
C ARG A 303 4.75 -0.45 -5.68
N SER A 304 3.73 -1.23 -6.08
CA SER A 304 2.41 -1.22 -5.46
C SER A 304 1.76 -2.59 -5.58
N VAL A 305 0.90 -2.93 -4.61
CA VAL A 305 0.00 -4.09 -4.69
C VAL A 305 -1.10 -3.86 -5.75
N ARG A 306 -1.34 -2.62 -6.16
CA ARG A 306 -2.39 -2.27 -7.14
C ARG A 306 -1.90 -2.35 -8.59
N GLU A 307 -0.65 -1.98 -8.84
CA GLU A 307 -0.07 -1.96 -10.18
C GLU A 307 0.44 -3.34 -10.62
N PRO A 308 0.19 -3.78 -11.87
CA PRO A 308 0.75 -5.03 -12.38
C PRO A 308 2.29 -4.98 -12.35
N ALA A 309 2.93 -6.15 -12.30
CA ALA A 309 4.38 -6.23 -12.34
C ALA A 309 4.91 -5.58 -13.64
N PRO A 310 5.82 -4.60 -13.57
CA PRO A 310 6.37 -3.99 -14.77
C PRO A 310 7.29 -4.98 -15.51
N PRO A 311 7.47 -4.84 -16.84
CA PRO A 311 8.51 -5.57 -17.54
C PRO A 311 9.88 -5.21 -16.92
N THR A 312 10.62 -6.22 -16.46
CA THR A 312 11.82 -6.03 -15.64
C THR A 312 12.99 -6.84 -16.19
N MET A 313 14.17 -6.21 -16.25
CA MET A 313 15.46 -6.88 -16.51
C MET A 313 16.28 -7.00 -15.23
N TYR A 314 16.92 -8.14 -15.05
CA TYR A 314 17.78 -8.45 -13.92
C TYR A 314 19.20 -8.72 -14.41
N PHE A 315 20.14 -7.91 -13.95
CA PHE A 315 21.55 -8.04 -14.28
C PHE A 315 22.32 -8.71 -13.15
N PRO A 316 23.31 -9.57 -13.44
CA PRO A 316 24.26 -10.00 -12.44
C PRO A 316 24.98 -8.79 -11.85
N LEU A 317 24.97 -8.64 -10.52
CA LEU A 317 25.67 -7.55 -9.84
C LEU A 317 27.18 -7.54 -10.14
N ALA A 318 27.77 -8.71 -10.39
CA ALA A 318 29.16 -8.85 -10.80
C ALA A 318 29.45 -8.18 -12.17
N GLN A 319 28.43 -8.01 -13.03
CA GLN A 319 28.51 -7.36 -14.34
C GLN A 319 28.00 -5.90 -14.30
N TRP A 320 28.27 -5.21 -13.19
CA TRP A 320 27.92 -3.80 -13.00
C TRP A 320 28.47 -2.92 -14.13
N ASP A 321 27.55 -2.22 -14.81
CA ASP A 321 27.85 -1.46 -16.02
C ASP A 321 27.51 0.03 -15.91
N LEU A 322 27.15 0.51 -14.71
CA LEU A 322 26.89 1.92 -14.46
C LEU A 322 28.20 2.68 -14.28
N LEU A 323 28.23 3.92 -14.78
CA LEU A 323 29.38 4.83 -14.65
C LEU A 323 29.67 5.20 -13.20
N ILE A 324 28.65 5.19 -12.35
CA ILE A 324 28.81 5.42 -10.91
C ILE A 324 29.28 4.13 -10.22
N PRO A 325 30.28 4.20 -9.33
CA PRO A 325 30.66 3.06 -8.51
C PRO A 325 29.49 2.53 -7.69
N PHE A 326 29.44 1.21 -7.53
CA PHE A 326 28.52 0.58 -6.58
C PHE A 326 28.77 1.15 -5.17
N ALA A 327 27.69 1.59 -4.52
CA ALA A 327 27.73 2.32 -3.25
C ALA A 327 27.06 1.56 -2.11
N GLY A 328 26.24 0.56 -2.41
CA GLY A 328 25.46 -0.20 -1.44
C GLY A 328 24.23 -0.83 -2.08
N GLY A 329 23.58 -1.68 -1.31
CA GLY A 329 22.36 -2.38 -1.69
C GLY A 329 21.81 -3.14 -0.49
N SER A 330 20.80 -3.96 -0.71
CA SER A 330 20.18 -4.76 0.34
C SER A 330 20.50 -6.24 0.15
N LEU A 331 20.89 -6.92 1.22
CA LEU A 331 20.97 -8.37 1.30
C LEU A 331 19.63 -8.90 1.83
N SER A 332 19.11 -9.94 1.21
CA SER A 332 17.86 -10.60 1.55
C SER A 332 18.17 -12.00 2.04
N VAL A 333 17.79 -12.29 3.28
CA VAL A 333 18.07 -13.54 3.97
C VAL A 333 16.75 -14.25 4.26
N ARG A 334 16.54 -15.41 3.65
CA ARG A 334 15.35 -16.24 3.91
C ARG A 334 15.63 -17.23 5.04
N ALA A 335 14.80 -17.20 6.07
CA ALA A 335 14.81 -18.22 7.11
C ALA A 335 14.32 -19.57 6.58
N ALA A 336 15.05 -20.64 6.89
CA ALA A 336 14.65 -22.02 6.58
C ALA A 336 13.40 -22.41 7.37
N GLN A 337 13.36 -22.06 8.65
CA GLN A 337 12.24 -22.31 9.56
C GLN A 337 12.17 -21.18 10.60
N GLY A 338 11.00 -21.03 11.22
CA GLY A 338 10.81 -20.06 12.31
C GLY A 338 10.76 -18.60 11.84
N ALA A 339 10.87 -17.70 12.82
CA ALA A 339 10.69 -16.28 12.62
C ALA A 339 12.03 -15.62 12.20
N PRO A 340 12.05 -14.81 11.12
CA PRO A 340 13.27 -14.21 10.60
C PRO A 340 13.98 -13.24 11.57
N GLU A 341 13.30 -12.74 12.62
CA GLU A 341 13.95 -11.88 13.63
C GLU A 341 15.07 -12.60 14.39
N LEU A 342 14.98 -13.92 14.51
CA LEU A 342 15.99 -14.73 15.20
C LEU A 342 17.34 -14.69 14.47
N LEU A 343 17.31 -14.59 13.14
CA LEU A 343 18.51 -14.51 12.29
C LEU A 343 19.20 -13.15 12.35
N ALA A 344 18.56 -12.11 12.91
CA ALA A 344 19.11 -10.76 12.88
C ALA A 344 20.44 -10.65 13.63
N ARG A 345 20.55 -11.30 14.80
CA ARG A 345 21.79 -11.30 15.59
C ARG A 345 22.92 -12.07 14.91
N GLU A 346 22.61 -13.23 14.34
CA GLU A 346 23.59 -14.10 13.67
C GLU A 346 24.08 -13.45 12.37
N THR A 347 23.17 -12.83 11.63
CA THR A 347 23.46 -12.03 10.43
C THR A 347 24.38 -10.85 10.76
N ALA A 348 24.05 -10.08 11.80
CA ALA A 348 24.89 -8.98 12.26
C ALA A 348 26.29 -9.47 12.65
N ALA A 349 26.39 -10.54 13.44
CA ALA A 349 27.66 -11.12 13.86
C ALA A 349 28.52 -11.60 12.68
N ALA A 350 27.90 -12.23 11.68
CA ALA A 350 28.59 -12.69 10.47
C ALA A 350 29.15 -11.52 9.64
N LEU A 351 28.38 -10.45 9.47
CA LEU A 351 28.80 -9.26 8.74
C LEU A 351 29.92 -8.52 9.47
N THR A 352 29.79 -8.30 10.78
CA THR A 352 30.84 -7.67 11.61
C THR A 352 32.14 -8.48 11.60
N LYS A 353 32.06 -9.81 11.51
CA LYS A 353 33.25 -10.67 11.38
C LYS A 353 33.99 -10.47 10.06
N ILE A 354 33.28 -10.16 8.98
CA ILE A 354 33.87 -9.91 7.65
C ILE A 354 34.49 -8.52 7.60
N ASP A 355 33.76 -7.51 8.05
CA ASP A 355 34.25 -6.14 8.16
C ASP A 355 33.60 -5.45 9.37
N PRO A 356 34.37 -5.18 10.44
CA PRO A 356 33.87 -4.49 11.63
C PRO A 356 33.41 -3.05 11.37
N ASN A 357 33.85 -2.43 10.28
CA ASN A 357 33.50 -1.05 9.93
C ASN A 357 32.30 -0.97 8.97
N LEU A 358 31.65 -2.11 8.67
CA LEU A 358 30.51 -2.15 7.77
C LEU A 358 29.29 -1.45 8.40
N GLU A 359 28.80 -0.40 7.76
CA GLU A 359 27.52 0.22 8.12
C GLU A 359 26.38 -0.62 7.54
N PHE A 360 25.54 -1.18 8.43
CA PHE A 360 24.35 -1.92 8.02
C PHE A 360 23.15 -1.69 8.94
N GLN A 361 21.95 -1.85 8.38
CA GLN A 361 20.67 -1.80 9.10
C GLN A 361 19.84 -3.03 8.73
N THR A 362 19.14 -3.60 9.71
CA THR A 362 18.27 -4.77 9.51
C THR A 362 16.81 -4.44 9.73
N HIS A 363 15.94 -4.94 8.86
CA HIS A 363 14.49 -4.87 9.02
C HIS A 363 13.81 -6.05 8.34
N LEU A 364 12.57 -6.35 8.72
CA LEU A 364 11.77 -7.38 8.06
C LEU A 364 11.15 -6.86 6.78
N LEU A 365 11.03 -7.71 5.77
CA LEU A 365 10.34 -7.34 4.53
C LEU A 365 8.88 -6.94 4.78
N VAL A 366 8.19 -7.62 5.70
CA VAL A 366 6.79 -7.29 6.06
C VAL A 366 6.65 -5.84 6.53
N ASN A 367 7.60 -5.34 7.34
CA ASN A 367 7.58 -3.96 7.82
C ASN A 367 7.78 -2.95 6.67
N GLN A 368 8.59 -3.31 5.67
CA GLN A 368 8.79 -2.49 4.46
C GLN A 368 7.50 -2.41 3.63
N ILE A 369 6.81 -3.54 3.46
CA ILE A 369 5.54 -3.62 2.74
C ILE A 369 4.46 -2.78 3.44
N ASP A 370 4.33 -2.92 4.76
CA ASP A 370 3.38 -2.15 5.56
C ASP A 370 3.64 -0.63 5.47
N SER A 371 4.91 -0.24 5.46
CA SER A 371 5.32 1.16 5.31
C SER A 371 4.97 1.71 3.92
N SER A 372 5.22 0.94 2.86
CA SER A 372 4.87 1.31 1.48
C SER A 372 3.36 1.51 1.31
N LEU A 373 2.54 0.62 1.88
CA LEU A 373 1.07 0.73 1.84
C LEU A 373 0.56 1.96 2.60
N THR A 374 1.24 2.37 3.68
CA THR A 374 0.87 3.55 4.46
C THR A 374 1.16 4.85 3.69
N GLN A 375 2.29 4.92 2.98
CA GLN A 375 2.63 6.06 2.13
C GLN A 375 1.62 6.24 0.98
N GLU A 376 1.21 5.15 0.32
CA GLU A 376 0.17 5.20 -0.72
C GLU A 376 -1.19 5.68 -0.20
N ARG A 377 -1.58 5.25 1.02
CA ARG A 377 -2.83 5.70 1.65
C ARG A 377 -2.83 7.20 1.91
N LEU A 378 -1.69 7.76 2.33
CA LEU A 378 -1.57 9.21 2.53
C LEU A 378 -1.70 9.96 1.21
N VAL A 379 -1.07 9.51 0.13
CA VAL A 379 -1.19 10.14 -1.19
C VAL A 379 -2.63 10.05 -1.72
N ALA A 380 -3.28 8.91 -1.57
CA ALA A 380 -4.67 8.73 -2.01
C ALA A 380 -5.70 9.50 -1.18
N MET A 381 -5.38 9.87 0.06
CA MET A 381 -6.22 10.76 0.88
C MET A 381 -5.99 12.24 0.57
N LEU A 382 -4.89 12.59 -0.10
CA LEU A 382 -4.52 13.96 -0.48
C LEU A 382 -4.91 14.32 -1.92
N SER A 383 -5.20 13.34 -2.77
CA SER A 383 -5.77 13.50 -4.13
C SER A 383 -7.29 13.46 -4.09
#